data_AF-A0A7W0HBW0-F1
#
_entry.id   AF-A0A7W0HBW0-F1
#
_cell.length_a   1.000
_cell.length_b   1.000
_cell.length_c   1.000
_cell.angle_alpha   90.00
_cell.angle_beta   90.00
_cell.angle_gamma   90.00
#
_symmetry.space_group_name_H-M   'P 1'
#
loop_
_entity.id
_entity.type
_entity.pdbx_description
1 polymer ?
#
loop_
_entity_poly.entity_id
_entity_poly.type
_entity_poly.pdbx_seq_one_letter_code
_entity_poly.pdbx_strand_id
1 'polypeptide(L)'
;MTDTAAEGDVARPPAQIFSSGPITVSTQGTPADGSVTSSAEIDTVNTSEQESLTADALDSICEATEEAITGSTTITNGTLMTDSGDDNHPPVIVDLPADPAPNTEYVGHVHIGDAQDDFRYVFNEQVVTGESITVSPPIST
;
A
#
# COMPACT_ATOMS: atom_id res chain seq x y z
N MET A 1 26.32 39.70 33.51
CA MET A 1 26.17 38.24 33.35
C MET A 1 25.03 38.05 32.37
N THR A 2 25.33 37.59 31.16
CA THR A 2 24.33 37.27 30.14
C THR A 2 24.39 35.76 30.01
N ASP A 3 23.32 35.10 30.41
CA ASP A 3 23.15 33.65 30.30
C ASP A 3 22.70 33.35 28.86
N THR A 4 23.31 32.35 28.23
CA THR A 4 22.96 31.91 26.86
C THR A 4 22.39 30.51 26.99
N ALA A 5 21.08 30.37 26.80
CA ALA A 5 20.44 29.06 26.77
C ALA A 5 20.94 28.27 25.54
N ALA A 6 21.25 26.99 25.73
CA ALA A 6 21.58 26.09 24.63
C ALA A 6 20.30 25.73 23.87
N GLU A 7 20.24 26.10 22.60
CA GLU A 7 19.20 25.62 21.68
C GLU A 7 19.69 24.31 21.05
N GLY A 8 18.91 23.24 21.24
CA GLY A 8 19.08 21.97 20.57
C GLY A 8 18.03 21.82 19.48
N ASP A 9 18.47 21.62 18.25
CA ASP A 9 17.59 21.30 17.12
C ASP A 9 17.49 19.78 16.98
N VAL A 10 16.27 19.24 17.06
CA VAL A 10 16.00 17.83 16.73
C VAL A 10 15.29 17.82 15.38
N ALA A 11 16.10 17.81 14.32
CA ALA A 11 15.62 17.51 12.98
C ALA A 11 15.32 16.01 12.89
N ARG A 12 14.05 15.62 13.03
CA ARG A 12 13.62 14.28 12.60
C ARG A 12 13.60 14.28 11.08
N PRO A 13 14.29 13.33 10.40
CA PRO A 13 14.14 13.20 8.96
C PRO A 13 12.65 12.97 8.62
N PRO A 14 12.21 13.33 7.40
CA PRO A 14 10.85 13.01 6.97
C PRO A 14 10.61 11.51 7.16
N ALA A 15 9.47 11.16 7.79
CA ALA A 15 9.08 9.77 7.96
C ALA A 15 8.91 9.13 6.58
N GLN A 16 9.73 8.13 6.28
CA GLN A 16 9.55 7.29 5.10
C GLN A 16 8.52 6.22 5.46
N ILE A 17 7.34 6.31 4.85
CA ILE A 17 6.18 5.45 5.18
C ILE A 17 6.26 4.13 4.39
N PHE A 18 6.91 4.15 3.23
CA PHE A 18 7.26 2.97 2.46
C PHE A 18 8.45 3.26 1.55
N SER A 19 9.15 2.21 1.19
CA SER A 19 10.25 2.21 0.24
C SER A 19 9.93 1.23 -0.88
N SER A 20 10.13 1.68 -2.12
CA SER A 20 9.85 0.88 -3.30
C SER A 20 10.89 1.14 -4.38
N GLY A 21 10.96 0.23 -5.34
CA GLY A 21 11.51 0.48 -6.66
C GLY A 21 10.69 1.49 -7.48
N PRO A 22 10.96 1.58 -8.79
CA PRO A 22 10.26 2.47 -9.70
C PRO A 22 8.74 2.33 -9.62
N ILE A 23 8.05 3.47 -9.81
CA ILE A 23 6.61 3.51 -9.98
C ILE A 23 6.34 3.90 -11.42
N THR A 24 5.63 3.05 -12.15
CA THR A 24 5.24 3.30 -13.54
C THR A 24 3.73 3.51 -13.59
N VAL A 25 3.28 4.56 -14.27
CA VAL A 25 1.86 4.83 -14.51
C VAL A 25 1.64 4.99 -16.00
N SER A 26 0.60 4.34 -16.53
CA SER A 26 0.26 4.38 -17.95
C SER A 26 -1.25 4.52 -18.13
N THR A 27 -1.67 5.35 -19.06
CA THR A 27 -3.06 5.41 -19.53
C THR A 27 -3.07 5.30 -21.04
N GLN A 28 -3.80 4.32 -21.56
CA GLN A 28 -3.93 4.08 -23.00
C GLN A 28 -5.41 4.01 -23.35
N GLY A 29 -5.80 4.76 -24.39
CA GLY A 29 -7.15 4.69 -24.95
C GLY A 29 -7.13 4.01 -26.31
N THR A 30 -8.16 3.23 -26.60
CA THR A 30 -8.38 2.60 -27.91
C THR A 30 -9.64 3.20 -28.54
N PRO A 31 -9.53 4.23 -29.41
CA PRO A 31 -10.68 4.94 -29.95
C PRO A 31 -11.64 4.08 -30.78
N ALA A 32 -11.17 2.96 -31.32
CA ALA A 32 -11.97 2.05 -32.12
C ALA A 32 -13.00 1.26 -31.30
N ASP A 33 -12.68 1.00 -30.02
CA ASP A 33 -13.46 0.13 -29.13
C ASP A 33 -14.06 0.92 -27.94
N GLY A 34 -13.87 2.25 -27.90
CA GLY A 34 -14.39 3.10 -26.84
C GLY A 34 -13.79 2.81 -25.46
N SER A 35 -12.60 2.20 -25.40
CA SER A 35 -11.97 1.78 -24.14
C SER A 35 -10.82 2.69 -23.70
N VAL A 36 -10.64 2.80 -22.39
CA VAL A 36 -9.48 3.41 -21.74
C VAL A 36 -9.00 2.50 -20.62
N THR A 37 -7.73 2.12 -20.68
CA THR A 37 -7.04 1.35 -19.65
C THR A 37 -6.04 2.24 -18.94
N SER A 38 -6.13 2.36 -17.63
CA SER A 38 -5.10 2.95 -16.78
C SER A 38 -4.45 1.86 -15.95
N SER A 39 -3.14 1.92 -15.80
CA SER A 39 -2.39 1.01 -14.93
C SER A 39 -1.37 1.76 -14.08
N ALA A 40 -1.11 1.24 -12.90
CA ALA A 40 0.01 1.64 -12.07
C ALA A 40 0.76 0.38 -11.60
N GLU A 41 2.08 0.42 -11.64
CA GLU A 41 2.97 -0.67 -11.25
C GLU A 41 3.98 -0.10 -10.26
N ILE A 42 4.22 -0.84 -9.17
CA ILE A 42 5.24 -0.58 -8.18
C ILE A 42 6.11 -1.83 -8.06
N ASP A 43 7.38 -1.70 -8.40
CA ASP A 43 8.37 -2.77 -8.24
C ASP A 43 9.00 -2.76 -6.84
N THR A 44 9.40 -3.94 -6.37
CA THR A 44 10.22 -4.15 -5.17
C THR A 44 9.69 -3.38 -3.96
N VAL A 45 8.50 -3.75 -3.49
CA VAL A 45 7.91 -3.14 -2.29
C VAL A 45 8.69 -3.61 -1.06
N ASN A 46 9.00 -2.67 -0.16
CA ASN A 46 9.82 -2.87 1.04
C ASN A 46 11.32 -3.01 0.77
N THR A 47 11.91 -2.09 -0.03
CA THR A 47 13.38 -2.07 -0.23
C THR A 47 14.19 -1.84 1.04
N SER A 48 13.57 -1.34 2.11
CA SER A 48 14.24 -1.04 3.38
C SER A 48 14.15 -2.19 4.41
N GLU A 49 13.38 -3.24 4.10
CA GLU A 49 13.13 -4.41 4.94
C GLU A 49 12.53 -4.10 6.32
N GLN A 50 11.94 -2.91 6.50
CA GLN A 50 11.39 -2.45 7.78
C GLN A 50 9.87 -2.25 7.71
N GLU A 51 9.25 -2.47 6.56
CA GLU A 51 7.82 -2.29 6.36
C GLU A 51 7.02 -3.59 6.55
N SER A 52 5.77 -3.47 6.99
CA SER A 52 4.89 -4.62 7.23
C SER A 52 4.44 -5.32 5.94
N LEU A 53 4.34 -4.60 4.83
CA LEU A 53 3.97 -5.15 3.52
C LEU A 53 5.23 -5.35 2.68
N THR A 54 5.46 -6.56 2.20
CA THR A 54 6.54 -6.89 1.25
C THR A 54 5.93 -7.53 0.01
N ALA A 55 6.39 -7.16 -1.18
CA ALA A 55 5.97 -7.77 -2.44
C ALA A 55 7.02 -7.51 -3.52
N ASP A 56 7.15 -8.41 -4.49
CA ASP A 56 8.02 -8.17 -5.64
C ASP A 56 7.43 -7.11 -6.58
N ALA A 57 6.10 -7.11 -6.72
CA ALA A 57 5.38 -6.13 -7.51
C ALA A 57 3.94 -5.94 -7.00
N LEU A 58 3.44 -4.72 -7.16
CA LEU A 58 2.02 -4.37 -7.02
C LEU A 58 1.55 -3.68 -8.30
N ASP A 59 0.60 -4.30 -8.97
CA ASP A 59 -0.01 -3.81 -10.21
C ASP A 59 -1.47 -3.45 -9.95
N SER A 60 -1.93 -2.30 -10.42
CA SER A 60 -3.34 -1.98 -10.49
C SER A 60 -3.74 -1.67 -11.92
N ILE A 61 -4.93 -2.12 -12.31
CA ILE A 61 -5.51 -1.85 -13.62
C ILE A 61 -6.93 -1.35 -13.41
N CYS A 62 -7.25 -0.24 -14.07
CA CYS A 62 -8.61 0.24 -14.26
C CYS A 62 -8.91 0.20 -15.75
N GLU A 63 -10.01 -0.44 -16.13
CA GLU A 63 -10.49 -0.43 -17.51
C GLU A 63 -11.88 0.19 -17.53
N ALA A 64 -12.05 1.20 -18.38
CA ALA A 64 -13.34 1.80 -18.69
C ALA A 64 -13.68 1.49 -20.14
N THR A 65 -14.88 0.96 -20.36
CA THR A 65 -15.47 0.67 -21.68
C THR A 65 -16.87 1.27 -21.73
N GLU A 66 -17.51 1.23 -22.90
CA GLU A 66 -18.92 1.65 -23.02
C GLU A 66 -19.88 0.75 -22.22
N GLU A 67 -19.49 -0.49 -21.89
CA GLU A 67 -20.35 -1.47 -21.23
C GLU A 67 -20.12 -1.53 -19.71
N ALA A 68 -18.87 -1.37 -19.28
CA ALA A 68 -18.48 -1.58 -17.90
C ALA A 68 -17.22 -0.79 -17.54
N ILE A 69 -17.09 -0.56 -16.24
CA ILE A 69 -15.88 -0.06 -15.61
C ILE A 69 -15.41 -1.12 -14.62
N THR A 70 -14.18 -1.59 -14.78
CA THR A 70 -13.59 -2.64 -13.95
C THR A 70 -12.28 -2.20 -13.35
N GLY A 71 -11.99 -2.70 -12.15
CA GLY A 71 -10.73 -2.50 -11.47
C GLY A 71 -10.14 -3.84 -11.03
N SER A 72 -8.82 -3.95 -10.98
CA SER A 72 -8.13 -5.07 -10.38
C SER A 72 -6.80 -4.65 -9.76
N THR A 73 -6.30 -5.49 -8.86
CA THR A 73 -4.93 -5.41 -8.34
C THR A 73 -4.32 -6.80 -8.43
N THR A 74 -3.06 -6.86 -8.84
CA THR A 74 -2.25 -8.06 -8.81
C THR A 74 -1.06 -7.84 -7.88
N ILE A 75 -0.76 -8.84 -7.06
CA ILE A 75 0.30 -8.86 -6.06
C ILE A 75 1.24 -10.01 -6.40
N THR A 76 2.51 -9.72 -6.63
CA THR A 76 3.51 -10.76 -6.90
C THR A 76 4.29 -11.06 -5.63
N ASN A 77 4.23 -12.32 -5.17
CA ASN A 77 4.94 -12.81 -3.98
C ASN A 77 4.75 -11.93 -2.73
N GLY A 78 3.51 -11.46 -2.52
CA GLY A 78 3.19 -10.54 -1.43
C GLY A 78 3.05 -11.25 -0.08
N THR A 79 3.59 -10.62 0.96
CA THR A 79 3.36 -10.98 2.37
C THR A 79 3.01 -9.75 3.18
N LEU A 80 2.20 -9.93 4.21
CA LEU A 80 1.85 -8.89 5.16
C LEU A 80 2.11 -9.36 6.59
N MET A 81 2.89 -8.61 7.33
CA MET A 81 3.02 -8.76 8.78
C MET A 81 1.78 -8.14 9.43
N THR A 82 0.89 -8.97 9.97
CA THR A 82 -0.34 -8.53 10.67
C THR A 82 -0.15 -8.38 12.16
N ASP A 83 0.97 -8.86 12.70
CA ASP A 83 1.37 -8.72 14.09
C ASP A 83 2.89 -8.63 14.14
N SER A 84 3.44 -7.58 14.78
CA SER A 84 4.89 -7.39 14.87
C SER A 84 5.58 -8.31 15.88
N GLY A 85 4.84 -9.06 16.69
CA GLY A 85 5.42 -9.84 17.79
C GLY A 85 5.75 -8.99 19.02
N ASP A 86 5.98 -9.68 20.14
CA ASP A 86 6.50 -9.15 21.41
C ASP A 86 7.44 -10.17 22.09
N ASP A 87 7.80 -9.95 23.36
CA ASP A 87 8.64 -10.87 24.14
C ASP A 87 8.01 -12.27 24.39
N ASN A 88 6.70 -12.40 24.19
CA ASN A 88 5.89 -13.59 24.48
C ASN A 88 5.35 -14.28 23.22
N HIS A 89 5.26 -13.58 22.08
CA HIS A 89 4.78 -14.14 20.83
C HIS A 89 5.60 -13.65 19.62
N PRO A 90 5.93 -14.53 18.66
CA PRO A 90 6.63 -14.12 17.44
C PRO A 90 5.73 -13.28 16.52
N PRO A 91 6.31 -12.56 15.54
CA PRO A 91 5.55 -11.89 14.49
C PRO A 91 4.64 -12.85 13.72
N VAL A 92 3.49 -12.36 13.28
CA VAL A 92 2.56 -13.10 12.40
C VAL A 92 2.63 -12.50 11.01
N ILE A 93 3.00 -13.34 10.05
CA ILE A 93 3.10 -12.99 8.63
C ILE A 93 2.12 -13.85 7.84
N VAL A 94 1.35 -13.22 6.96
CA VAL A 94 0.39 -13.89 6.08
C VAL A 94 0.80 -13.72 4.62
N ASP A 95 0.63 -14.78 3.84
CA ASP A 95 0.75 -14.71 2.39
C ASP A 95 -0.48 -13.99 1.82
N LEU A 96 -0.24 -13.06 0.91
CA LEU A 96 -1.31 -12.34 0.21
C LEU A 96 -1.72 -13.12 -1.04
N PRO A 97 -3.03 -13.20 -1.34
CA PRO A 97 -3.47 -13.75 -2.62
C PRO A 97 -2.95 -12.89 -3.77
N ALA A 98 -2.57 -13.53 -4.88
CA ALA A 98 -2.06 -12.81 -6.05
C ALA A 98 -3.11 -11.84 -6.63
N ASP A 99 -4.39 -12.22 -6.64
CA ASP A 99 -5.48 -11.39 -7.12
C ASP A 99 -6.53 -11.22 -6.00
N PRO A 100 -6.31 -10.28 -5.07
CA PRO A 100 -7.27 -10.01 -4.01
C PRO A 100 -8.62 -9.55 -4.58
N ALA A 101 -9.71 -10.05 -4.01
CA ALA A 101 -11.05 -9.57 -4.32
C ALA A 101 -11.18 -8.06 -4.02
N PRO A 102 -12.10 -7.33 -4.66
CA PRO A 102 -12.29 -5.91 -4.38
C PRO A 102 -12.52 -5.64 -2.89
N ASN A 103 -11.78 -4.68 -2.35
CA ASN A 103 -11.79 -4.26 -0.95
C ASN A 103 -11.40 -5.38 0.04
N THR A 104 -10.44 -6.23 -0.33
CA THR A 104 -9.91 -7.26 0.60
C THR A 104 -9.19 -6.56 1.75
N GLU A 105 -9.64 -6.81 2.97
CA GLU A 105 -9.15 -6.12 4.18
C GLU A 105 -8.33 -7.07 5.07
N TYR A 106 -7.22 -6.55 5.59
CA TYR A 106 -6.44 -7.16 6.65
C TYR A 106 -6.28 -6.15 7.79
N VAL A 107 -6.66 -6.57 8.99
CA VAL A 107 -6.43 -5.82 10.22
C VAL A 107 -5.25 -6.44 10.93
N GLY A 108 -4.34 -5.58 11.39
CA GLY A 108 -3.17 -6.01 12.14
C GLY A 108 -2.86 -5.05 13.28
N HIS A 109 -1.79 -5.35 14.00
CA HIS A 109 -1.33 -4.52 15.10
C HIS A 109 0.19 -4.55 15.23
N VAL A 110 0.74 -3.47 15.76
CA VAL A 110 2.16 -3.30 16.04
C VAL A 110 2.35 -3.04 17.52
N HIS A 111 3.36 -3.69 18.10
CA HIS A 111 3.74 -3.57 19.50
C HIS A 111 4.87 -2.55 19.65
N ILE A 112 4.65 -1.55 20.50
CA ILE A 112 5.63 -0.50 20.83
C ILE A 112 5.79 -0.46 22.35
N GLY A 113 6.77 -1.23 22.86
CA GLY A 113 6.88 -1.49 24.30
C GLY A 113 5.68 -2.31 24.79
N ASP A 114 5.03 -1.86 25.86
CA ASP A 114 3.82 -2.52 26.40
C ASP A 114 2.51 -2.04 25.74
N ALA A 115 2.61 -1.18 24.71
CA ALA A 115 1.47 -0.64 23.99
C ALA A 115 1.29 -1.33 22.65
N GLN A 116 0.02 -1.45 22.23
CA GLN A 116 -0.37 -1.94 20.91
C GLN A 116 -1.04 -0.81 20.14
N ASP A 117 -0.71 -0.69 18.86
CA ASP A 117 -1.41 0.16 17.90
C ASP A 117 -2.00 -0.70 16.78
N ASP A 118 -3.22 -0.39 16.36
CA ASP A 118 -3.92 -1.16 15.34
C ASP A 118 -3.76 -0.46 13.99
N PHE A 119 -3.60 -1.25 12.93
CA PHE A 119 -3.57 -0.74 11.56
C PHE A 119 -4.46 -1.58 10.66
N ARG A 120 -4.81 -0.98 9.51
CA ARG A 120 -5.61 -1.63 8.49
C ARG A 120 -4.97 -1.48 7.12
N TYR A 121 -4.88 -2.60 6.40
CA TYR A 121 -4.57 -2.65 4.97
C TYR A 121 -5.82 -3.01 4.18
N VAL A 122 -6.09 -2.27 3.11
CA VAL A 122 -7.14 -2.60 2.14
C VAL A 122 -6.46 -2.79 0.78
N PHE A 123 -6.56 -3.99 0.22
CA PHE A 123 -6.07 -4.32 -1.11
C PHE A 123 -7.20 -4.27 -2.12
N ASN A 124 -6.85 -3.87 -3.35
CA ASN A 124 -7.82 -3.68 -4.43
C ASN A 124 -9.00 -2.82 -3.96
N GLU A 125 -8.69 -1.70 -3.28
CA GLU A 125 -9.72 -0.78 -2.80
C GLU A 125 -10.39 -0.14 -4.01
N GLN A 126 -11.68 -0.40 -4.20
CA GLN A 126 -12.44 0.12 -5.32
C GLN A 126 -13.56 1.02 -4.82
N VAL A 127 -13.53 2.27 -5.27
CA VAL A 127 -14.61 3.24 -5.04
C VAL A 127 -15.24 3.59 -6.37
N VAL A 128 -16.50 3.21 -6.55
CA VAL A 128 -17.29 3.54 -7.74
C VAL A 128 -18.18 4.75 -7.44
N THR A 129 -18.02 5.82 -8.20
CA THR A 129 -18.85 7.05 -8.08
C THR A 129 -19.42 7.42 -9.44
N GLY A 130 -20.68 7.06 -9.70
CA GLY A 130 -21.32 7.28 -11.00
C GLY A 130 -20.64 6.45 -12.10
N GLU A 131 -20.12 7.12 -13.12
CA GLU A 131 -19.37 6.52 -14.24
C GLU A 131 -17.85 6.58 -14.02
N SER A 132 -17.39 6.61 -12.76
CA SER A 132 -15.96 6.65 -12.40
C SER A 132 -15.63 5.52 -11.42
N ILE A 133 -14.46 4.89 -11.61
CA ILE A 133 -13.84 4.00 -10.63
C ILE A 133 -12.50 4.58 -10.19
N THR A 134 -12.21 4.50 -8.90
CA THR A 134 -10.87 4.67 -8.35
C THR A 134 -10.42 3.33 -7.81
N VAL A 135 -9.23 2.89 -8.20
CA VAL A 135 -8.54 1.73 -7.60
C VAL A 135 -7.29 2.24 -6.90
N SER A 136 -7.22 2.08 -5.58
CA SER A 136 -6.07 2.52 -4.78
C SER A 136 -5.08 1.36 -4.57
N PRO A 137 -3.76 1.61 -4.62
CA PRO A 137 -2.79 0.68 -4.05
C PRO A 137 -3.01 0.56 -2.52
N PRO A 138 -2.53 -0.52 -1.88
CA PRO A 138 -2.71 -0.70 -0.45
C PRO A 138 -2.16 0.49 0.36
N ILE A 139 -3.01 1.05 1.20
CA ILE A 139 -2.70 2.15 2.11
C ILE A 139 -2.83 1.64 3.54
N SER A 140 -1.80 1.87 4.35
CA SER A 140 -1.89 1.73 5.81
C SER A 140 -2.48 3.02 6.37
N THR A 141 -3.64 2.93 7.04
CA THR A 141 -4.26 4.04 7.77
C THR A 141 -4.21 3.84 9.26
#